data_AF-A0A9E6EVF7-F1
#
_entry.id   AF-A0A9E6EVF7-F1
#
_cell.length_a   1.000
_cell.length_b   1.000
_cell.length_c   1.000
_cell.angle_alpha   90.00
_cell.angle_beta   90.00
_cell.angle_gamma   90.00
#
_symmetry.space_group_name_H-M   'P 1'
#
loop_
_entity.id
_entity.type
_entity.pdbx_description
1 polymer ?
#
loop_
_entity_poly.entity_id
_entity_poly.type
_entity_poly.pdbx_seq_one_letter_code
_entity_poly.pdbx_strand_id
1 'polypeptide(L)'
;MSKSHIYGLDSLRAIAALIVVLSHIELVKESNKITNCFSLMPSGHTGVILFFVISGFLITSLLLQEQIVNKSISIKKFYLRRILRIWPLYYLVLFISVILFNYKPEVNTVVLCLTILPNIAHVLNCGWAVNPPVWSIGVEEQFYLIWPSLIKFAKSKILLILILIVIGYTILPHILLFIIKRTNFANSNVPNFINLFFASAKFNCMALGGILAYLIHYNSKVLIVIRNKYLSKIFILIPFILWGFNFEFYYFTD
;
A
#
# COMPACT_ATOMS: atom_id res chain seq x y z
N MET A 1 -26.91 -3.06 14.33
CA MET A 1 -25.67 -3.82 14.58
C MET A 1 -24.64 -2.86 15.16
N SER A 2 -24.18 -3.10 16.38
CA SER A 2 -23.13 -2.32 17.04
C SER A 2 -21.89 -2.26 16.15
N LYS A 3 -21.08 -1.18 16.28
CA LYS A 3 -19.75 -1.06 15.66
C LYS A 3 -18.93 -2.30 16.00
N SER A 4 -18.98 -3.34 15.18
CA SER A 4 -18.14 -4.51 15.32
C SER A 4 -16.75 -4.09 14.87
N HIS A 5 -15.97 -3.53 15.80
CA HIS A 5 -14.55 -3.39 15.63
C HIS A 5 -14.01 -4.77 15.23
N ILE A 6 -13.45 -4.89 14.03
CA ILE A 6 -12.89 -6.16 13.58
C ILE A 6 -11.59 -6.36 14.36
N TYR A 7 -11.70 -7.05 15.49
CA TYR A 7 -10.56 -7.39 16.35
C TYR A 7 -9.50 -8.14 15.52
N GLY A 8 -8.25 -7.69 15.62
CA GLY A 8 -7.09 -8.29 14.95
C GLY A 8 -6.48 -7.48 13.79
N LEU A 9 -7.24 -6.59 13.14
CA LEU A 9 -6.67 -5.75 12.06
C LEU A 9 -5.60 -4.79 12.58
N ASP A 10 -5.81 -4.21 13.76
CA ASP A 10 -4.82 -3.30 14.35
C ASP A 10 -3.59 -4.06 14.84
N SER A 11 -3.75 -5.32 15.27
CA SER A 11 -2.62 -6.21 15.58
C SER A 11 -1.80 -6.52 14.33
N LEU A 12 -2.45 -6.82 13.20
CA LEU A 12 -1.77 -7.02 11.92
C LEU A 12 -1.02 -5.77 11.46
N ARG A 13 -1.61 -4.58 11.63
CA ARG A 13 -0.95 -3.31 11.36
C ARG A 13 0.24 -3.06 12.30
N ALA A 14 0.11 -3.39 13.58
CA ALA A 14 1.22 -3.27 14.53
C ALA A 14 2.39 -4.19 14.13
N ILE A 15 2.10 -5.42 13.72
CA ILE A 15 3.12 -6.35 13.18
C ILE A 15 3.75 -5.78 11.91
N ALA A 16 2.95 -5.25 10.98
CA ALA A 16 3.45 -4.62 9.76
C ALA A 16 4.36 -3.42 10.08
N ALA A 17 3.98 -2.55 11.02
CA ALA A 17 4.79 -1.43 11.49
C ALA A 17 6.12 -1.91 12.07
N LEU A 18 6.08 -2.95 12.91
CA LEU A 18 7.26 -3.50 13.56
C LEU A 18 8.24 -4.06 12.52
N ILE A 19 7.76 -4.79 11.51
CA ILE A 19 8.60 -5.28 10.39
C ILE A 19 9.28 -4.11 9.68
N VAL A 20 8.55 -3.03 9.38
CA VAL A 20 9.12 -1.83 8.72
C VAL A 20 10.17 -1.16 9.60
N VAL A 21 9.91 -0.98 10.89
CA VAL A 21 10.86 -0.33 11.81
C VAL A 21 12.13 -1.17 11.93
N LEU A 22 11.99 -2.48 12.17
CA LEU A 22 13.13 -3.39 12.30
C LEU A 22 13.96 -3.46 11.01
N SER A 23 13.32 -3.45 9.84
CA SER A 23 14.06 -3.41 8.57
C SER A 23 14.87 -2.12 8.39
N HIS A 24 14.33 -0.97 8.81
CA HIS A 24 15.07 0.29 8.75
C HIS A 24 16.22 0.33 9.76
N ILE A 25 16.05 -0.27 10.94
CA ILE A 25 17.14 -0.42 11.92
C ILE A 25 18.30 -1.23 11.33
N GLU A 26 18.01 -2.36 10.68
CA GLU A 26 19.05 -3.18 10.05
C GLU A 26 19.72 -2.45 8.87
N LEU A 27 18.96 -1.71 8.04
CA LEU A 27 19.56 -0.86 7.00
C LEU A 27 20.51 0.21 7.56
N VAL A 28 20.14 0.84 8.68
CA VAL A 28 20.99 1.82 9.36
C VAL A 28 22.23 1.14 9.96
N LYS A 29 22.09 -0.05 10.55
CA LYS A 29 23.23 -0.82 11.06
C LYS A 29 24.21 -1.19 9.94
N GLU A 30 23.70 -1.67 8.82
CA GLU A 30 24.50 -2.02 7.65
C GLU A 30 25.25 -0.80 7.10
N SER A 31 24.59 0.36 6.99
CA SER A 31 25.24 1.62 6.57
C SER A 31 26.37 2.06 7.52
N ASN A 32 26.28 1.70 8.80
CA ASN A 32 27.28 1.97 9.83
C ASN A 32 28.28 0.81 10.05
N LYS A 33 28.28 -0.21 9.17
CA LYS A 33 29.14 -1.41 9.26
C LYS A 33 28.97 -2.20 10.56
N ILE A 34 27.79 -2.15 11.17
CA ILE A 34 27.41 -2.95 12.34
C ILE A 34 26.82 -4.27 11.82
N THR A 35 27.11 -5.38 12.49
CA THR A 35 26.62 -6.70 12.10
C THR A 35 25.08 -6.77 12.17
N ASN A 36 24.48 -7.29 11.11
CA ASN A 36 23.05 -7.53 11.05
C ASN A 36 22.70 -8.71 11.98
N CYS A 37 21.66 -8.55 12.79
CA CYS A 37 21.22 -9.56 13.74
C CYS A 37 20.02 -10.35 13.22
N PHE A 38 19.31 -9.80 12.23
CA PHE A 38 18.05 -10.32 11.73
C PHE A 38 18.07 -10.54 10.21
N SER A 39 19.05 -11.30 9.71
CA SER A 39 19.16 -11.64 8.28
C SER A 39 17.94 -12.42 7.75
N LEU A 40 17.25 -13.11 8.64
CA LEU A 40 16.03 -13.89 8.40
C LEU A 40 14.76 -13.09 8.75
N MET A 41 14.72 -11.78 8.54
CA MET A 41 13.47 -11.02 8.68
C MET A 41 12.87 -10.67 7.31
N PRO A 42 11.53 -10.66 7.18
CA PRO A 42 10.88 -10.17 5.97
C PRO A 42 11.30 -8.73 5.67
N SER A 43 11.47 -8.40 4.40
CA SER A 43 11.80 -7.03 3.99
C SER A 43 10.77 -6.02 4.50
N GLY A 44 11.19 -4.78 4.77
CA GLY A 44 10.28 -3.69 5.12
C GLY A 44 9.19 -3.47 4.07
N HIS A 45 9.50 -3.73 2.79
CA HIS A 45 8.52 -3.70 1.70
C HIS A 45 7.36 -4.68 1.93
N THR A 46 7.60 -5.85 2.51
CA THR A 46 6.53 -6.80 2.86
C THR A 46 5.57 -6.20 3.90
N GLY A 47 6.11 -5.49 4.89
CA GLY A 47 5.31 -4.75 5.87
C GLY A 47 4.42 -3.68 5.21
N VAL A 48 4.98 -2.91 4.27
CA VAL A 48 4.21 -1.90 3.51
C VAL A 48 3.14 -2.52 2.62
N ILE A 49 3.42 -3.65 1.96
CA ILE A 49 2.41 -4.39 1.18
C ILE A 49 1.25 -4.82 2.09
N LEU A 50 1.55 -5.32 3.28
CA LEU A 50 0.53 -5.70 4.25
C LEU A 50 -0.32 -4.50 4.68
N PHE A 51 0.28 -3.33 4.91
CA PHE A 51 -0.47 -2.09 5.14
C PHE A 51 -1.43 -1.78 3.99
N PHE A 52 -0.96 -1.82 2.75
CA PHE A 52 -1.77 -1.53 1.57
C PHE A 52 -2.95 -2.49 1.41
N VAL A 53 -2.74 -3.79 1.59
CA VAL A 53 -3.82 -4.80 1.55
C VAL A 53 -4.84 -4.52 2.65
N ILE A 54 -4.39 -4.26 3.89
CA ILE A 54 -5.27 -3.95 5.02
C ILE A 54 -6.04 -2.65 4.79
N SER A 55 -5.39 -1.61 4.25
CA SER A 55 -6.00 -0.31 3.94
C SER A 55 -7.10 -0.48 2.89
N GLY A 56 -6.84 -1.22 1.81
CA GLY A 56 -7.84 -1.56 0.79
C GLY A 56 -9.02 -2.36 1.34
N PHE A 57 -8.75 -3.37 2.18
CA PHE A 57 -9.77 -4.17 2.85
C PHE A 57 -10.67 -3.33 3.76
N LEU A 58 -10.07 -2.54 4.66
CA LEU A 58 -10.81 -1.79 5.67
C LEU A 58 -11.67 -0.69 5.03
N ILE A 59 -11.14 0.02 4.05
CA ILE A 59 -11.90 1.09 3.39
C ILE A 59 -13.05 0.52 2.56
N THR A 60 -12.79 -0.55 1.82
CA THR A 60 -13.85 -1.20 1.04
C THR A 60 -14.95 -1.73 1.95
N SER A 61 -14.58 -2.39 3.06
CA SER A 61 -15.56 -2.91 4.04
C SER A 61 -16.40 -1.78 4.64
N LEU A 62 -15.77 -0.67 5.05
CA LEU A 62 -16.48 0.49 5.60
C LEU A 62 -17.44 1.12 4.60
N LEU A 63 -17.04 1.25 3.33
CA LEU A 63 -17.86 1.84 2.28
C LEU A 63 -19.03 0.92 1.89
N LEU A 64 -18.78 -0.39 1.77
CA LEU A 64 -19.84 -1.38 1.54
C LEU A 64 -20.83 -1.41 2.71
N GLN A 65 -20.34 -1.36 3.95
CA GLN A 65 -21.18 -1.28 5.13
C GLN A 65 -22.01 0.01 5.16
N GLU A 66 -21.41 1.17 4.85
CA GLU A 66 -22.13 2.45 4.75
C GLU A 66 -23.22 2.38 3.67
N GLN A 67 -22.92 1.77 2.52
CA GLN A 67 -23.87 1.58 1.44
C GLN A 67 -25.03 0.66 1.83
N ILE A 68 -24.78 -0.42 2.58
CA ILE A 68 -25.83 -1.32 3.06
C ILE A 68 -26.75 -0.62 4.06
N VAL A 69 -26.19 0.14 5.01
CA VAL A 69 -26.96 0.78 6.08
C VAL A 69 -27.70 2.04 5.59
N ASN A 70 -27.02 2.90 4.83
CA ASN A 70 -27.53 4.22 4.44
C ASN A 70 -28.06 4.27 2.99
N LYS A 71 -28.06 3.14 2.27
CA LYS A 71 -28.35 3.01 0.83
C LYS A 71 -27.48 3.87 -0.11
N SER A 72 -26.52 4.62 0.44
CA SER A 72 -25.70 5.58 -0.27
C SER A 72 -24.38 5.81 0.46
N ILE A 73 -23.36 6.23 -0.30
CA ILE A 73 -22.04 6.57 0.22
C ILE A 73 -21.86 8.09 0.24
N SER A 74 -21.52 8.62 1.41
CA SER A 74 -21.26 10.04 1.62
C SER A 74 -19.78 10.40 1.38
N ILE A 75 -19.42 10.60 0.10
CA ILE A 75 -18.04 10.91 -0.34
C ILE A 75 -17.44 12.10 0.43
N LYS A 76 -18.20 13.20 0.61
CA LYS A 76 -17.73 14.37 1.36
C LYS A 76 -17.38 14.04 2.81
N LYS A 77 -18.22 13.27 3.51
CA LYS A 77 -17.95 12.88 4.90
C LYS A 77 -16.78 11.91 4.98
N PHE A 78 -16.60 11.05 3.97
CA PHE A 78 -15.44 10.16 3.89
C PHE A 78 -14.13 10.96 3.81
N TYR A 79 -14.02 11.93 2.89
CA TYR A 79 -12.81 12.75 2.77
C TYR A 79 -12.53 13.58 4.01
N LEU A 80 -13.55 14.22 4.59
CA LEU A 80 -13.36 15.01 5.82
C LEU A 80 -12.78 14.18 6.97
N ARG A 81 -13.28 12.96 7.18
CA ARG A 81 -12.74 12.06 8.24
C ARG A 81 -11.30 11.66 7.98
N ARG A 82 -10.88 11.52 6.72
CA ARG A 82 -9.53 11.08 6.34
C ARG A 82 -8.54 12.24 6.44
N ILE A 83 -8.89 13.39 5.87
CA ILE A 83 -8.08 14.61 5.94
C ILE A 83 -7.82 14.98 7.40
N LEU A 84 -8.85 15.05 8.26
CA LEU A 84 -8.69 15.39 9.67
C LEU A 84 -7.88 14.35 10.48
N ARG A 85 -7.75 13.12 9.97
CA ARG A 85 -6.99 12.06 10.64
C ARG A 85 -5.53 12.02 10.19
N ILE A 86 -5.26 12.21 8.91
CA ILE A 86 -3.95 11.92 8.30
C ILE A 86 -3.14 13.21 8.11
N TRP A 87 -3.76 14.25 7.56
CA TRP A 87 -3.06 15.47 7.16
C TRP A 87 -2.39 16.21 8.34
N PRO A 88 -3.03 16.40 9.51
CA PRO A 88 -2.40 17.11 10.62
C PRO A 88 -1.08 16.46 11.05
N LEU A 89 -1.07 15.14 11.22
CA LEU A 89 0.12 14.41 11.63
C LEU A 89 1.16 14.37 10.50
N TYR A 90 0.73 14.19 9.25
CA TYR A 90 1.61 14.20 8.07
C TYR A 90 2.41 15.50 7.98
N TYR A 91 1.74 16.65 7.97
CA TYR A 91 2.40 17.95 7.87
C TYR A 91 3.21 18.28 9.11
N LEU A 92 2.75 17.88 10.30
CA LEU A 92 3.51 18.05 11.54
C LEU A 92 4.86 17.32 11.47
N VAL A 93 4.88 16.07 11.00
CA VAL A 93 6.12 15.29 10.87
C VAL A 93 7.06 15.90 9.84
N LEU A 94 6.54 16.38 8.70
CA LEU A 94 7.37 17.10 7.71
C LEU A 94 7.98 18.36 8.33
N PHE A 95 7.19 19.16 9.03
CA PHE A 95 7.66 20.37 9.70
C PHE A 95 8.73 20.09 10.76
N ILE A 96 8.47 19.12 11.64
CA ILE A 96 9.42 18.69 12.68
C ILE A 96 10.73 18.20 12.03
N SER A 97 10.66 17.50 10.91
CA SER A 97 11.86 16.98 10.25
C SER A 97 12.78 18.07 9.71
N VAL A 98 12.23 19.20 9.24
CA VAL A 98 13.01 20.38 8.82
C VAL A 98 13.71 21.01 10.03
N ILE A 99 12.99 21.17 11.14
CA ILE A 99 13.50 21.89 12.32
C ILE A 99 14.50 21.06 13.12
N LEU A 100 14.13 19.83 13.52
CA LEU A 100 14.96 19.02 14.42
C LEU A 100 16.22 18.49 13.75
N PHE A 101 16.15 18.14 12.46
CA PHE A 101 17.27 17.56 11.74
C PHE A 101 17.99 18.58 10.84
N ASN A 102 17.63 19.87 10.92
CA ASN A 102 18.15 20.94 10.06
C ASN A 102 18.12 20.54 8.57
N TYR A 103 17.06 19.82 8.18
CA TYR A 103 16.93 19.25 6.85
C TYR A 103 16.55 20.34 5.86
N LYS A 104 17.30 20.45 4.76
CA LYS A 104 17.10 21.44 3.70
C LYS A 104 16.61 20.73 2.43
N PRO A 105 15.31 20.43 2.32
CA PRO A 105 14.76 19.79 1.12
C PRO A 105 14.85 20.71 -0.08
N GLU A 106 15.01 20.13 -1.27
CA GLU A 106 14.88 20.86 -2.53
C GLU A 106 13.46 21.39 -2.73
N VAL A 107 13.32 22.48 -3.49
CA VAL A 107 12.01 23.08 -3.79
C VAL A 107 11.04 22.08 -4.40
N ASN A 108 11.52 21.23 -5.32
CA ASN A 108 10.72 20.19 -5.96
C ASN A 108 10.17 19.18 -4.95
N THR A 109 11.02 18.73 -4.01
CA THR A 109 10.63 17.83 -2.91
C THR A 109 9.55 18.47 -2.03
N VAL A 110 9.72 19.74 -1.65
CA VAL A 110 8.74 20.47 -0.85
C VAL A 110 7.39 20.55 -1.56
N VAL A 111 7.38 20.95 -2.83
CA VAL A 111 6.14 21.07 -3.61
C VAL A 111 5.43 19.72 -3.73
N LEU A 112 6.16 18.65 -4.04
CA LEU A 112 5.57 17.32 -4.17
C LEU A 112 5.06 16.78 -2.83
N CYS A 113 5.78 16.96 -1.73
CA CYS A 113 5.30 16.51 -0.42
C CYS A 113 4.10 17.33 0.07
N LEU A 114 4.11 18.65 -0.11
CA LEU A 114 2.98 19.52 0.28
C LEU A 114 1.72 19.27 -0.54
N THR A 115 1.85 18.77 -1.77
CA THR A 115 0.72 18.40 -2.63
C THR A 115 0.28 16.94 -2.48
N ILE A 116 0.78 16.21 -1.47
CA ILE A 116 0.46 14.79 -1.22
C ILE A 116 0.89 13.90 -2.41
N LEU A 117 2.01 14.26 -3.05
CA LEU A 117 2.70 13.49 -4.08
C LEU A 117 4.11 12.98 -3.65
N PRO A 118 4.36 12.60 -2.38
CA PRO A 118 5.69 12.17 -1.93
C PRO A 118 6.16 10.87 -2.62
N ASN A 119 5.25 10.07 -3.17
CA ASN A 119 5.59 8.90 -3.99
C ASN A 119 6.21 9.29 -5.32
N ILE A 120 5.75 10.37 -5.96
CA ILE A 120 6.39 10.90 -7.18
C ILE A 120 7.78 11.42 -6.83
N ALA A 121 7.92 12.14 -5.71
CA ALA A 121 9.22 12.60 -5.24
C ALA A 121 10.19 11.42 -5.01
N HIS A 122 9.70 10.32 -4.43
CA HIS A 122 10.50 9.10 -4.27
C HIS A 122 10.95 8.52 -5.62
N VAL A 123 10.05 8.39 -6.60
CA VAL A 123 10.37 7.84 -7.92
C VAL A 123 11.36 8.72 -8.69
N LEU A 124 11.30 10.04 -8.49
CA LEU A 124 12.22 11.01 -9.08
C LEU A 124 13.55 11.14 -8.32
N ASN A 125 13.82 10.28 -7.33
CA ASN A 125 15.00 10.33 -6.46
C ASN A 125 15.19 11.65 -5.70
N CYS A 126 14.10 12.40 -5.48
CA CYS A 126 14.06 13.61 -4.66
C CYS A 126 13.11 13.43 -3.47
N GLY A 127 13.05 12.21 -2.91
CA GLY A 127 12.20 11.86 -1.79
C GLY A 127 12.60 12.56 -0.47
N TRP A 128 11.75 12.42 0.55
CA TRP A 128 12.00 13.02 1.86
C TRP A 128 13.03 12.20 2.65
N ALA A 129 14.32 12.58 2.54
CA ALA A 129 15.43 11.75 3.02
C ALA A 129 15.37 11.41 4.53
N VAL A 130 14.91 12.36 5.36
CA VAL A 130 14.84 12.19 6.83
C VAL A 130 13.67 11.30 7.27
N ASN A 131 12.66 11.13 6.41
CA ASN A 131 11.54 10.25 6.68
C ASN A 131 11.18 9.49 5.40
N PRO A 132 12.00 8.49 5.00
CA PRO A 132 11.80 7.76 3.77
C PRO A 132 10.39 7.15 3.61
N PRO A 133 9.73 6.60 4.66
CA PRO A 133 8.40 6.00 4.53
C PRO A 133 7.25 6.93 4.06
N VAL A 134 7.46 8.26 4.01
CA VAL A 134 6.42 9.25 3.65
C VAL A 134 5.80 8.99 2.28
N TRP A 135 6.53 8.39 1.34
CA TRP A 135 5.99 8.03 0.03
C TRP A 135 4.77 7.13 0.12
N SER A 136 4.74 6.18 1.08
CA SER A 136 3.65 5.22 1.23
C SER A 136 2.33 5.87 1.61
N ILE A 137 2.39 6.96 2.40
CA ILE A 137 1.23 7.76 2.79
C ILE A 137 0.63 8.48 1.58
N GLY A 138 1.47 9.01 0.69
CA GLY A 138 1.00 9.64 -0.56
C GLY A 138 0.24 8.67 -1.44
N VAL A 139 0.73 7.43 -1.56
CA VAL A 139 0.04 6.36 -2.30
C VAL A 139 -1.33 6.06 -1.67
N GLU A 140 -1.39 5.92 -0.35
CA GLU A 140 -2.66 5.68 0.35
C GLU A 140 -3.68 6.81 0.11
N GLU A 141 -3.26 8.07 0.23
CA GLU A 141 -4.15 9.22 0.00
C GLU A 141 -4.64 9.27 -1.45
N GLN A 142 -3.77 9.01 -2.44
CA GLN A 142 -4.15 8.92 -3.86
C GLN A 142 -5.18 7.82 -4.10
N PHE A 143 -5.00 6.67 -3.47
CA PHE A 143 -5.98 5.60 -3.49
C PHE A 143 -7.32 6.08 -2.91
N TYR A 144 -7.29 6.76 -1.77
CA TYR A 144 -8.49 7.26 -1.10
C TYR A 144 -9.28 8.25 -1.95
N LEU A 145 -8.63 9.05 -2.80
CA LEU A 145 -9.29 10.00 -3.70
C LEU A 145 -10.15 9.36 -4.80
N ILE A 146 -9.84 8.12 -5.19
CA ILE A 146 -10.55 7.44 -6.29
C ILE A 146 -11.57 6.44 -5.73
N TRP A 147 -11.20 5.79 -4.63
CA TRP A 147 -11.92 4.61 -4.11
C TRP A 147 -13.39 4.80 -3.74
N PRO A 148 -13.81 5.83 -2.97
CA PRO A 148 -15.22 5.97 -2.57
C PRO A 148 -16.12 6.27 -3.77
N SER A 149 -15.62 7.02 -4.76
CA SER A 149 -16.31 7.24 -6.03
C SER A 149 -16.44 5.94 -6.81
N LEU A 150 -15.34 5.18 -6.93
CA LEU A 150 -15.33 3.88 -7.60
C LEU A 150 -16.39 2.95 -7.00
N ILE A 151 -16.41 2.77 -5.67
CA ILE A 151 -17.37 1.88 -5.01
C ILE A 151 -18.81 2.37 -5.19
N LYS A 152 -19.05 3.68 -5.02
CA LYS A 152 -20.38 4.27 -5.15
C LYS A 152 -20.98 4.07 -6.54
N PHE A 153 -20.17 4.21 -7.60
CA PHE A 153 -20.65 4.14 -8.98
C PHE A 153 -20.55 2.76 -9.61
N ALA A 154 -19.62 1.91 -9.17
CA ALA A 154 -19.43 0.56 -9.69
C ALA A 154 -20.63 -0.37 -9.44
N LYS A 155 -21.36 -0.18 -8.33
CA LYS A 155 -22.53 -1.01 -7.95
C LYS A 155 -22.21 -2.51 -8.07
N SER A 156 -22.97 -3.26 -8.86
CA SER A 156 -22.79 -4.71 -9.07
C SER A 156 -21.51 -5.08 -9.84
N LYS A 157 -20.87 -4.12 -10.52
CA LYS A 157 -19.65 -4.35 -11.30
C LYS A 157 -18.37 -4.20 -10.48
N ILE A 158 -18.46 -3.91 -9.18
CA ILE A 158 -17.31 -3.65 -8.31
C ILE A 158 -16.28 -4.79 -8.36
N LEU A 159 -16.71 -6.06 -8.23
CA LEU A 159 -15.79 -7.20 -8.25
C LEU A 159 -15.01 -7.27 -9.58
N LEU A 160 -15.71 -7.11 -10.71
CA LEU A 160 -15.09 -7.09 -12.03
C LEU A 160 -14.07 -5.94 -12.15
N ILE A 161 -14.44 -4.73 -11.72
CA ILE A 161 -13.54 -3.57 -11.78
C ILE A 161 -12.30 -3.81 -10.92
N LEU A 162 -12.45 -4.36 -9.71
CA LEU A 162 -11.31 -4.68 -8.85
C LEU A 162 -10.39 -5.73 -9.48
N ILE A 163 -10.94 -6.77 -10.10
CA ILE A 163 -10.17 -7.79 -10.83
C ILE A 163 -9.43 -7.16 -12.02
N LEU A 164 -10.10 -6.29 -12.78
CA LEU A 164 -9.48 -5.56 -13.89
C LEU A 164 -8.38 -4.60 -13.41
N ILE A 165 -8.51 -3.98 -12.23
CA ILE A 165 -7.45 -3.18 -11.63
C ILE A 165 -6.25 -4.06 -11.28
N VAL A 166 -6.46 -5.22 -10.67
CA VAL A 166 -5.37 -6.14 -10.33
C VAL A 166 -4.65 -6.59 -11.60
N ILE A 167 -5.39 -7.12 -12.58
CA ILE A 167 -4.83 -7.63 -13.85
C ILE A 167 -4.18 -6.50 -14.65
N GLY A 168 -4.87 -5.37 -14.79
CA GLY A 168 -4.39 -4.21 -15.52
C GLY A 168 -3.11 -3.67 -14.91
N TYR A 169 -3.06 -3.51 -13.59
CA TYR A 169 -1.87 -3.01 -12.91
C TYR A 169 -0.69 -3.98 -12.96
N THR A 170 -0.92 -5.29 -12.99
CA THR A 170 0.16 -6.28 -13.15
C THR A 170 0.71 -6.32 -14.58
N ILE A 171 -0.15 -6.19 -15.60
CA ILE A 171 0.26 -6.34 -16.99
C ILE A 171 0.80 -5.02 -17.59
N LEU A 172 0.21 -3.89 -17.21
CA LEU A 172 0.51 -2.56 -17.75
C LEU A 172 2.01 -2.18 -17.71
N PRO A 173 2.77 -2.35 -16.61
CA PRO A 173 4.19 -2.00 -16.60
C PRO A 173 4.97 -2.80 -17.65
N HIS A 174 4.70 -4.09 -17.81
CA HIS A 174 5.36 -4.92 -18.82
C HIS A 174 5.04 -4.45 -20.25
N ILE A 175 3.79 -4.08 -20.53
CA ILE A 175 3.42 -3.52 -21.83
C ILE A 175 4.15 -2.20 -22.08
N LEU A 176 4.16 -1.28 -21.11
CA LEU A 176 4.81 0.02 -21.25
C LEU A 176 6.31 -0.13 -21.48
N LEU A 177 6.98 -0.99 -20.72
CA LEU A 177 8.41 -1.27 -20.89
C LEU A 177 8.71 -1.93 -22.24
N PHE A 178 7.87 -2.86 -22.69
CA PHE A 178 7.99 -3.49 -24.00
C PHE A 178 7.87 -2.49 -25.15
N ILE A 179 7.00 -1.49 -25.02
CA ILE A 179 6.86 -0.39 -25.98
C ILE A 179 8.10 0.51 -25.91
N ILE A 180 8.48 0.98 -24.72
CA ILE A 180 9.58 1.95 -24.56
C ILE A 180 10.91 1.40 -25.02
N LYS A 181 11.18 0.11 -24.77
CA LYS A 181 12.38 -0.59 -25.28
C LYS A 181 12.49 -0.56 -26.82
N ARG A 182 11.39 -0.33 -27.54
CA ARG A 182 11.36 -0.19 -29.02
C ARG A 182 11.30 1.26 -29.51
N THR A 183 11.38 2.23 -28.61
CA THR A 183 11.41 3.66 -28.96
C THR A 183 12.77 4.26 -28.66
N ASN A 184 13.02 5.49 -29.11
CA ASN A 184 14.24 6.24 -28.78
C ASN A 184 14.44 6.48 -27.28
N PHE A 185 13.42 6.23 -26.45
CA PHE A 185 13.48 6.38 -25.00
C PHE A 185 14.03 5.15 -24.26
N ALA A 186 14.47 4.10 -24.96
CA ALA A 186 14.97 2.87 -24.35
C ALA A 186 16.10 3.11 -23.33
N ASN A 187 17.02 4.04 -23.62
CA ASN A 187 18.16 4.39 -22.75
C ASN A 187 17.92 5.66 -21.90
N SER A 188 16.67 6.14 -21.82
CA SER A 188 16.29 7.29 -20.99
C SER A 188 15.98 6.87 -19.54
N ASN A 189 15.65 7.83 -18.68
CA ASN A 189 15.21 7.54 -17.31
C ASN A 189 13.76 7.00 -17.22
N VAL A 190 13.02 6.96 -18.32
CA VAL A 190 11.60 6.58 -18.35
C VAL A 190 11.34 5.12 -17.93
N PRO A 191 12.11 4.11 -18.38
CA PRO A 191 11.94 2.74 -17.89
C PRO A 191 12.11 2.62 -16.38
N ASN A 192 13.12 3.27 -15.81
CA ASN A 192 13.37 3.26 -14.37
C ASN A 192 12.22 3.94 -13.60
N PHE A 193 11.72 5.07 -14.11
CA PHE A 193 10.54 5.74 -13.55
C PHE A 193 9.33 4.80 -13.50
N ILE A 194 9.06 4.07 -14.58
CA ILE A 194 7.92 3.12 -14.64
C ILE A 194 8.11 2.00 -13.62
N ASN A 195 9.29 1.37 -13.59
CA ASN A 195 9.57 0.30 -12.65
C ASN A 195 9.37 0.75 -11.21
N LEU A 196 10.00 1.86 -10.82
CA LEU A 196 9.88 2.43 -9.48
C LEU A 196 8.45 2.84 -9.16
N PHE A 197 7.75 3.52 -10.07
CA PHE A 197 6.37 3.95 -9.85
C PHE A 197 5.44 2.77 -9.58
N PHE A 198 5.48 1.74 -10.43
CA PHE A 198 4.63 0.57 -10.26
C PHE A 198 5.03 -0.27 -9.04
N ALA A 199 6.33 -0.34 -8.74
CA ALA A 199 6.85 -1.01 -7.54
C ALA A 199 6.46 -0.29 -6.24
N SER A 200 6.37 1.04 -6.23
CA SER A 200 5.97 1.81 -5.05
C SER A 200 4.45 1.86 -4.88
N ALA A 201 3.68 2.20 -5.91
CA ALA A 201 2.25 2.51 -5.75
C ALA A 201 1.38 1.29 -5.41
N LYS A 202 1.75 0.08 -5.85
CA LYS A 202 1.10 -1.21 -5.56
C LYS A 202 -0.43 -1.17 -5.40
N PHE A 203 -1.14 -0.46 -6.30
CA PHE A 203 -2.61 -0.35 -6.24
C PHE A 203 -3.31 -1.71 -6.40
N ASN A 204 -2.66 -2.66 -7.07
CA ASN A 204 -3.09 -4.06 -7.13
C ASN A 204 -3.25 -4.69 -5.74
N CYS A 205 -2.33 -4.44 -4.80
CA CYS A 205 -2.40 -4.96 -3.43
C CYS A 205 -3.60 -4.38 -2.68
N MET A 206 -3.87 -3.09 -2.84
CA MET A 206 -5.05 -2.46 -2.22
C MET A 206 -6.35 -2.99 -2.84
N ALA A 207 -6.38 -3.19 -4.16
CA ALA A 207 -7.51 -3.79 -4.84
C ALA A 207 -7.77 -5.24 -4.41
N LEU A 208 -6.73 -6.04 -4.17
CA LEU A 208 -6.84 -7.39 -3.58
C LEU A 208 -7.51 -7.34 -2.20
N GLY A 209 -7.11 -6.38 -1.36
CA GLY A 209 -7.80 -6.12 -0.08
C GLY A 209 -9.28 -5.80 -0.28
N GLY A 210 -9.61 -4.97 -1.28
CA GLY A 210 -10.99 -4.65 -1.66
C GLY A 210 -11.79 -5.86 -2.15
N ILE A 211 -11.18 -6.76 -2.94
CA ILE A 211 -11.81 -8.02 -3.38
C ILE A 211 -12.15 -8.87 -2.17
N LEU A 212 -11.22 -9.02 -1.23
CA LEU A 212 -11.43 -9.78 -0.02
C LEU A 212 -12.56 -9.19 0.83
N ALA A 213 -12.63 -7.86 0.95
CA ALA A 213 -13.75 -7.17 1.61
C ALA A 213 -15.09 -7.45 0.95
N TYR A 214 -15.15 -7.35 -0.38
CA TYR A 214 -16.36 -7.62 -1.15
C TYR A 214 -16.83 -9.07 -0.97
N LEU A 215 -15.91 -10.04 -1.08
CA LEU A 215 -16.22 -11.45 -0.92
C LEU A 215 -16.74 -11.78 0.48
N ILE A 216 -16.16 -11.19 1.53
CA ILE A 216 -16.64 -11.40 2.90
C ILE A 216 -18.04 -10.81 3.10
N HIS A 217 -18.34 -9.65 2.50
CA HIS A 217 -19.65 -9.00 2.63
C HIS A 217 -20.77 -9.72 1.88
N TYR A 218 -20.49 -10.28 0.69
CA TYR A 218 -21.53 -10.82 -0.20
C TYR A 218 -21.49 -12.34 -0.38
N ASN A 219 -20.43 -13.05 0.03
CA ASN A 219 -20.28 -14.48 -0.15
C ASN A 219 -20.06 -15.21 1.19
N SER A 220 -21.14 -15.78 1.73
CA SER A 220 -21.13 -16.50 3.02
C SER A 220 -20.17 -17.70 3.03
N LYS A 221 -19.90 -18.32 1.88
CA LYS A 221 -18.97 -19.47 1.77
C LYS A 221 -17.52 -19.06 2.08
N VAL A 222 -17.10 -17.88 1.63
CA VAL A 222 -15.74 -17.37 1.89
C VAL A 222 -15.53 -17.14 3.38
N LEU A 223 -16.57 -16.63 4.06
CA LEU A 223 -16.55 -16.40 5.50
C LEU A 223 -16.40 -17.71 6.29
N ILE A 224 -17.01 -18.81 5.81
CA ILE A 224 -16.84 -20.16 6.40
C ILE A 224 -15.40 -20.65 6.24
N VAL A 225 -14.79 -20.46 5.07
CA VAL A 225 -13.39 -20.87 4.81
C VAL A 225 -12.42 -20.09 5.70
N ILE A 226 -12.57 -18.76 5.78
CA ILE A 226 -11.68 -17.90 6.58
C ILE A 226 -11.84 -18.19 8.08
N ARG A 227 -13.05 -18.47 8.55
CA ARG A 227 -13.32 -18.77 9.97
C ARG A 227 -12.87 -20.18 10.38
N ASN A 228 -12.52 -21.05 9.43
CA ASN A 228 -11.98 -22.36 9.74
C ASN A 228 -10.56 -22.22 10.33
N LYS A 229 -10.39 -22.63 11.60
CA LYS A 229 -9.13 -22.52 12.35
C LYS A 229 -7.97 -23.28 11.70
N TYR A 230 -8.24 -24.37 10.98
CA TYR A 230 -7.20 -25.15 10.31
C TYR A 230 -6.77 -24.50 9.01
N LEU A 231 -7.73 -24.11 8.16
CA LEU A 231 -7.43 -23.44 6.89
C LEU A 231 -6.76 -22.08 7.12
N SER A 232 -7.22 -21.29 8.09
CA SER A 232 -6.58 -20.01 8.44
C SER A 232 -5.13 -20.19 8.90
N LYS A 233 -4.84 -21.20 9.74
CA LYS A 233 -3.45 -21.53 10.11
C LYS A 233 -2.60 -21.91 8.90
N ILE A 234 -3.13 -22.72 7.99
CA ILE A 234 -2.45 -23.12 6.76
C ILE A 234 -2.15 -21.88 5.89
N PHE A 235 -3.14 -21.02 5.65
CA PHE A 235 -2.96 -19.77 4.90
C PHE A 235 -1.95 -18.82 5.54
N ILE A 236 -1.88 -18.77 6.88
CA ILE A 236 -0.88 -17.96 7.59
C ILE A 236 0.51 -18.58 7.44
N LEU A 237 0.64 -19.90 7.54
CA LEU A 237 1.93 -20.60 7.50
C LEU A 237 2.52 -20.68 6.08
N ILE A 238 1.70 -20.79 5.04
CA ILE A 238 2.17 -20.92 3.64
C ILE A 238 3.17 -19.81 3.26
N PRO A 239 2.89 -18.52 3.47
CA PRO A 239 3.86 -17.47 3.18
C PRO A 239 5.18 -17.61 3.93
N PHE A 240 5.15 -18.02 5.21
CA PHE A 240 6.38 -18.24 6.00
C PHE A 240 7.16 -19.46 5.52
N ILE A 241 6.46 -20.52 5.09
CA ILE A 241 7.06 -21.71 4.52
C ILE A 241 7.73 -21.35 3.19
N LEU A 242 7.00 -20.71 2.27
CA LEU A 242 7.53 -20.27 0.98
C LEU A 242 8.72 -19.32 1.14
N TRP A 243 8.64 -18.41 2.11
CA TRP A 243 9.73 -17.51 2.44
C TRP A 243 10.95 -18.25 3.03
N GLY A 244 10.75 -19.20 3.95
CA GLY A 244 11.83 -20.00 4.55
C GLY A 244 12.53 -20.92 3.54
N PHE A 245 11.87 -21.30 2.45
CA PHE A 245 12.48 -22.04 1.34
C PHE A 245 13.17 -21.13 0.31
N ASN A 246 13.27 -19.80 0.55
CA ASN A 246 13.77 -18.83 -0.42
C ASN A 246 13.14 -19.03 -1.81
N PHE A 247 11.83 -19.26 -1.85
CA PHE A 247 11.13 -19.50 -3.10
C PHE A 247 11.04 -18.21 -3.91
N GLU A 248 12.11 -17.89 -4.63
CA GLU A 248 12.15 -16.80 -5.59
C GLU A 248 11.43 -17.26 -6.85
N PHE A 249 10.36 -16.56 -7.24
CA PHE A 249 9.84 -16.69 -8.59
C PHE A 249 10.87 -16.07 -9.55
N TYR A 250 11.84 -16.89 -9.99
CA TYR A 250 12.92 -16.54 -10.92
C TYR A 250 12.46 -15.85 -12.23
N TYR A 251 11.15 -15.82 -12.51
CA TYR A 251 10.57 -15.21 -13.71
C TYR A 251 9.98 -13.80 -13.49
N PHE A 252 10.00 -13.26 -12.26
CA PHE A 252 9.46 -11.93 -11.94
C PHE A 252 10.47 -10.96 -11.32
N THR A 253 11.75 -11.33 -11.30
CA THR A 253 12.85 -10.43 -10.90
C THR A 253 13.51 -9.85 -12.13
N ASP A 254 12.89 -8.83 -12.71
CA ASP A 254 13.48 -7.80 -13.60
C ASP A 254 12.58 -6.56 -13.67
#